data_AF-A0A8B8F777-F1
#
_entry.id   AF-A0A8B8F777-F1
#
_cell.length_a   1.000
_cell.length_b   1.000
_cell.length_c   1.000
_cell.angle_alpha   90.00
_cell.angle_beta   90.00
_cell.angle_gamma   90.00
#
_symmetry.space_group_name_H-M   'P 1'
#
loop_
_entity.id
_entity.type
_entity.pdbx_description
1 polymer ?
#
loop_
_entity_poly.entity_id
_entity_poly.type
_entity_poly.pdbx_seq_one_letter_code
_entity_poly.pdbx_strand_id
1 'polypeptide(L)'
;MYVKVETERLAFIRFNQPKLRSEDYIHLRDAIHSDGDVQNIGRLTILPSTYIGSPRHMHEYAQDAMTYVRNYGTPDLFITVTCNPKWTEIERELEPGQKPQDRHDIIARVFQQKLKVMMDVLTKYRVFGDTRCYMYSVEWQKRGLPHAHILIWLLNKLHSNEVDDIISAEIPDPVTDPRLHDIVTTQMVHGPCGALNPLSPCMADGKCTKRYPRPLVAETVTGNDGYPVYRRRSKEDNGRTIKVKVQNQEIEIGNEFIVPYCPLLSRIFETHANVESCHSAKSIKYLCKYVTKGSDMAVFGIASENVNDEISNFQMGRYVSTNEALWRLLSFQIHERYPTVVHLAVHLENGQRVYFTEANAAQRAERPPSTTLTSFFAMCEADPFAATLMYVEMPKYYTWNQSTKKFQRRKQGTPVPDWPQVFSTDALGRMYTVHPRNDECFYLRLLLVNVRGPKSFAHLKTVNGHQCQT
;
A
#
# COMPACT_ATOMS: atom_id res chain seq x y z
N MET A 1 -12.97 15.51 -19.14
CA MET A 1 -11.95 16.40 -18.55
C MET A 1 -10.70 15.64 -18.07
N TYR A 2 -10.80 14.76 -17.07
CA TYR A 2 -9.62 14.04 -16.53
C TYR A 2 -8.81 13.29 -17.60
N VAL A 3 -9.45 12.56 -18.51
CA VAL A 3 -8.75 11.82 -19.59
C VAL A 3 -7.87 12.76 -20.43
N LYS A 4 -8.31 14.01 -20.71
CA LYS A 4 -7.50 15.00 -21.41
C LYS A 4 -6.28 15.42 -20.58
N VAL A 5 -6.47 15.70 -19.29
CA VAL A 5 -5.37 16.03 -18.37
C VAL A 5 -4.35 14.89 -18.29
N GLU A 6 -4.83 13.65 -18.20
CA GLU A 6 -4.00 12.43 -18.19
C GLU A 6 -3.22 12.29 -19.50
N THR A 7 -3.88 12.46 -20.65
CA THR A 7 -3.24 12.42 -21.97
C THR A 7 -2.16 13.50 -22.11
N GLU A 8 -2.40 14.73 -21.66
CA GLU A 8 -1.40 15.81 -21.72
C GLU A 8 -0.20 15.52 -20.78
N ARG A 9 -0.45 14.96 -19.59
CA ARG A 9 0.64 14.52 -18.69
C ARG A 9 1.49 13.42 -19.33
N LEU A 10 0.84 12.43 -19.94
CA LEU A 10 1.54 11.35 -20.65
C LEU A 10 2.26 11.86 -21.90
N ALA A 11 1.68 12.80 -22.65
CA ALA A 11 2.32 13.45 -23.79
C ALA A 11 3.56 14.22 -23.34
N PHE A 12 3.47 14.99 -22.25
CA PHE A 12 4.63 15.63 -21.64
C PHE A 12 5.72 14.61 -21.31
N ILE A 13 5.36 13.46 -20.73
CA ILE A 13 6.32 12.40 -20.41
C ILE A 13 6.96 11.82 -21.67
N ARG A 14 6.17 11.55 -22.71
CA ARG A 14 6.65 11.04 -24.01
C ARG A 14 7.63 12.00 -24.67
N PHE A 15 7.30 13.29 -24.72
CA PHE A 15 8.11 14.29 -25.42
C PHE A 15 9.28 14.85 -24.59
N ASN A 16 9.32 14.56 -23.28
CA ASN A 16 10.39 15.00 -22.38
C ASN A 16 11.18 13.84 -21.77
N GLN A 17 11.13 12.63 -22.34
CA GLN A 17 11.97 11.50 -21.91
C GLN A 17 13.44 11.87 -21.68
N PRO A 18 14.11 12.69 -22.52
CA PRO A 18 15.49 13.11 -22.24
C PRO A 18 15.63 13.97 -20.97
N LYS A 19 14.61 14.74 -20.59
CA LYS A 19 14.66 15.62 -19.41
C LYS A 19 14.15 14.94 -18.14
N LEU A 20 13.41 13.84 -18.28
CA LEU A 20 12.79 13.14 -17.17
C LEU A 20 13.79 12.18 -16.53
N ARG A 21 14.02 12.41 -15.24
CA ARG A 21 15.09 11.83 -14.43
C ARG A 21 15.02 10.29 -14.49
N SER A 22 16.00 9.68 -15.14
CA SER A 22 16.12 8.22 -15.28
C SER A 22 16.66 7.49 -14.06
N GLU A 23 16.94 8.23 -12.98
CA GLU A 23 17.51 7.73 -11.72
C GLU A 23 16.60 6.69 -11.04
N ASP A 24 15.29 6.72 -11.31
CA ASP A 24 14.28 5.79 -10.76
C ASP A 24 14.21 4.44 -11.52
N TYR A 25 15.00 4.24 -12.59
CA TYR A 25 14.84 3.08 -13.48
C TYR A 25 15.56 1.80 -13.03
N ILE A 26 15.90 1.65 -11.75
CA ILE A 26 16.77 0.58 -11.20
C ILE A 26 16.37 -0.85 -11.63
N HIS A 27 15.10 -1.10 -11.94
CA HIS A 27 14.59 -2.39 -12.42
C HIS A 27 14.82 -2.72 -13.90
N LEU A 28 15.27 -1.76 -14.73
CA LEU A 28 15.32 -1.92 -16.19
C LEU A 28 16.36 -2.95 -16.68
N ARG A 29 17.57 -2.99 -16.09
CA ARG A 29 18.63 -3.92 -16.53
C ARG A 29 18.29 -5.37 -16.18
N ASP A 30 17.64 -5.58 -15.04
CA ASP A 30 17.19 -6.90 -14.59
C ASP A 30 16.01 -7.43 -15.43
N ALA A 31 15.11 -6.54 -15.89
CA ALA A 31 14.07 -6.91 -16.85
C ALA A 31 14.63 -7.24 -18.24
N ILE A 32 15.59 -6.45 -18.75
CA ILE A 32 16.23 -6.68 -20.06
C ILE A 32 17.06 -7.98 -20.08
N HIS A 33 17.74 -8.33 -18.98
CA HIS A 33 18.45 -9.61 -18.88
C HIS A 33 17.52 -10.82 -18.78
N SER A 34 16.23 -10.60 -18.50
CA SER A 34 15.23 -11.67 -18.40
C SER A 34 14.56 -11.98 -19.74
N ASP A 35 14.43 -11.00 -20.64
CA ASP A 35 13.65 -11.11 -21.89
C ASP A 35 14.47 -11.12 -23.20
N GLY A 36 15.81 -11.22 -23.12
CA GLY A 36 16.62 -11.87 -24.16
C GLY A 36 16.63 -11.31 -25.59
N ASP A 37 16.02 -10.16 -25.90
CA ASP A 37 16.01 -9.64 -27.27
C ASP A 37 16.56 -8.21 -27.39
N VAL A 38 17.80 -8.13 -27.87
CA VAL A 38 18.56 -6.91 -28.13
C VAL A 38 18.10 -6.22 -29.42
N GLN A 39 17.26 -6.86 -30.25
CA GLN A 39 16.77 -6.25 -31.49
C GLN A 39 15.52 -5.38 -31.31
N ASN A 40 14.93 -5.37 -30.11
CA ASN A 40 13.72 -4.62 -29.79
C ASN A 40 13.98 -3.19 -29.28
N ILE A 41 15.18 -2.63 -29.54
CA ILE A 41 15.59 -1.26 -29.15
C ILE A 41 14.92 -0.22 -30.07
N GLY A 42 13.60 -0.31 -30.25
CA GLY A 42 12.77 0.80 -30.68
C GLY A 42 12.73 1.86 -29.57
N ARG A 43 12.48 3.12 -29.94
CA ARG A 43 12.46 4.31 -29.05
C ARG A 43 11.79 4.01 -27.70
N LEU A 44 12.61 3.73 -26.67
CA LEU A 44 12.14 3.30 -25.34
C LEU A 44 11.44 4.49 -24.66
N THR A 45 10.12 4.40 -24.52
CA THR A 45 9.33 5.42 -23.80
C THR A 45 8.96 4.85 -22.44
N ILE A 46 9.56 5.39 -21.38
CA ILE A 46 9.42 4.86 -20.01
C ILE A 46 8.44 5.71 -19.20
N LEU A 47 7.56 5.04 -18.46
CA LEU A 47 6.63 5.67 -17.52
C LEU A 47 7.21 5.59 -16.10
N PRO A 48 7.60 6.71 -15.46
CA PRO A 48 8.31 6.67 -14.19
C PRO A 48 7.45 6.14 -13.02
N SER A 49 8.11 5.72 -11.94
CA SER A 49 7.46 5.33 -10.67
C SER A 49 6.77 6.50 -9.97
N THR A 50 7.15 7.74 -10.29
CA THR A 50 6.46 8.95 -9.83
C THR A 50 5.10 9.16 -10.48
N TYR A 51 4.80 8.43 -11.56
CA TYR A 51 3.49 8.46 -12.19
C TYR A 51 2.52 7.52 -11.47
N ILE A 52 1.58 8.10 -10.71
CA ILE A 52 0.67 7.35 -9.84
C ILE A 52 -0.17 6.34 -10.64
N GLY A 53 -0.03 5.06 -10.31
CA GLY A 53 -0.73 3.94 -10.95
C GLY A 53 0.06 3.27 -12.07
N SER A 54 1.25 3.77 -12.44
CA SER A 54 2.14 3.04 -13.36
C SER A 54 2.55 1.69 -12.78
N PRO A 55 2.91 0.69 -13.62
CA PRO A 55 3.40 -0.60 -13.12
C PRO A 55 4.56 -0.45 -12.14
N ARG A 56 5.48 0.50 -12.40
CA ARG A 56 6.61 0.82 -11.52
C ARG A 56 6.15 1.43 -10.20
N HIS A 57 5.21 2.38 -10.23
CA HIS A 57 4.63 2.96 -9.01
C HIS A 57 4.01 1.88 -8.11
N MET A 58 3.19 0.99 -8.69
CA MET A 58 2.55 -0.10 -7.96
C MET A 58 3.56 -1.11 -7.39
N HIS A 59 4.60 -1.42 -8.17
CA HIS A 59 5.69 -2.29 -7.72
C HIS A 59 6.47 -1.69 -6.54
N GLU A 60 6.84 -0.41 -6.61
CA GLU A 60 7.54 0.28 -5.52
C GLU A 60 6.68 0.29 -4.24
N TYR A 61 5.37 0.55 -4.37
CA TYR A 61 4.46 0.54 -3.23
C TYR A 61 4.33 -0.86 -2.60
N ALA A 62 4.33 -1.92 -3.41
CA ALA A 62 4.39 -3.31 -2.94
C ALA A 62 5.65 -3.60 -2.12
N GLN A 63 6.81 -3.19 -2.64
CA GLN A 63 8.10 -3.41 -2.00
C GLN A 63 8.23 -2.58 -0.71
N ASP A 64 7.65 -1.38 -0.69
CA ASP A 64 7.56 -0.56 0.51
C ASP A 64 6.68 -1.25 1.58
N ALA A 65 5.56 -1.86 1.22
CA ALA A 65 4.75 -2.69 2.13
C ALA A 65 5.56 -3.83 2.77
N MET A 66 6.33 -4.55 1.94
CA MET A 66 7.24 -5.60 2.43
C MET A 66 8.32 -5.08 3.37
N THR A 67 8.70 -3.80 3.27
CA THR A 67 9.68 -3.18 4.18
C THR A 67 9.10 -2.99 5.57
N TYR A 68 7.85 -2.58 5.72
CA TYR A 68 7.19 -2.55 7.04
C TYR A 68 7.09 -3.95 7.63
N VAL A 69 6.69 -4.93 6.81
CA VAL A 69 6.60 -6.32 7.24
C VAL A 69 7.93 -6.86 7.74
N ARG A 70 9.02 -6.58 7.01
CA ARG A 70 10.37 -6.99 7.40
C ARG A 70 10.82 -6.35 8.71
N ASN A 71 10.46 -5.10 8.97
CA ASN A 71 10.90 -4.37 10.16
C ASN A 71 10.00 -4.61 11.38
N TYR A 72 8.70 -4.85 11.17
CA TYR A 72 7.67 -4.80 12.21
C TYR A 72 6.75 -6.03 12.27
N GLY A 73 6.97 -7.04 11.41
CA GLY A 73 6.14 -8.24 11.33
C GLY A 73 4.82 -8.01 10.59
N THR A 74 3.84 -8.88 10.79
CA THR A 74 2.49 -8.73 10.22
C THR A 74 1.79 -7.49 10.78
N PRO A 75 0.90 -6.81 10.03
CA PRO A 75 0.01 -5.81 10.64
C PRO A 75 -0.92 -6.50 11.63
N ASP A 76 -1.53 -5.71 12.51
CA ASP A 76 -2.46 -6.16 13.54
C ASP A 76 -3.91 -6.08 13.04
N LEU A 77 -4.24 -5.02 12.29
CA LEU A 77 -5.59 -4.80 11.76
C LEU A 77 -5.56 -4.53 10.26
N PHE A 78 -6.57 -5.06 9.56
CA PHE A 78 -6.91 -4.72 8.19
C PHE A 78 -8.34 -4.19 8.13
N ILE A 79 -8.47 -2.91 7.79
CA ILE A 79 -9.75 -2.21 7.74
C ILE A 79 -10.07 -1.91 6.29
N THR A 80 -11.27 -2.30 5.84
CA THR A 80 -11.82 -1.93 4.54
C THR A 80 -13.07 -1.09 4.75
N VAL A 81 -12.99 0.19 4.44
CA VAL A 81 -14.10 1.14 4.55
C VAL A 81 -14.63 1.50 3.17
N THR A 82 -15.94 1.52 3.03
CA THR A 82 -16.65 2.02 1.84
C THR A 82 -17.23 3.39 2.15
N CYS A 83 -17.34 4.31 1.19
CA CYS A 83 -18.11 5.53 1.40
C CYS A 83 -19.60 5.19 1.64
N ASN A 84 -20.25 5.86 2.59
CA ASN A 84 -21.71 5.81 2.71
C ASN A 84 -22.30 7.00 1.94
N PRO A 85 -23.12 6.78 0.90
CA PRO A 85 -23.69 7.88 0.12
C PRO A 85 -24.81 8.62 0.88
N LYS A 86 -25.28 8.07 2.01
CA LYS A 86 -26.29 8.66 2.91
C LYS A 86 -25.67 9.46 4.06
N TRP A 87 -24.38 9.76 4.01
CA TRP A 87 -23.81 10.68 4.99
C TRP A 87 -24.48 12.04 4.85
N THR A 88 -24.84 12.65 5.98
CA THR A 88 -25.55 13.94 6.03
C THR A 88 -24.81 15.04 5.26
N GLU A 89 -23.48 15.00 5.24
CA GLU A 89 -22.64 15.95 4.51
C GLU A 89 -22.73 15.77 2.99
N ILE A 90 -23.12 14.59 2.51
CA ILE A 90 -23.42 14.38 1.08
C ILE A 90 -24.84 14.87 0.80
N GLU A 91 -25.82 14.38 1.57
CA GLU A 91 -27.24 14.67 1.32
C GLU A 91 -27.55 16.17 1.37
N ARG A 92 -26.93 16.91 2.30
CA ARG A 92 -27.10 18.36 2.43
C ARG A 92 -26.62 19.16 1.21
N GLU A 93 -25.64 18.64 0.49
CA GLU A 93 -25.00 19.32 -0.64
C GLU A 93 -25.62 18.93 -2.00
N LEU A 94 -26.66 18.08 -1.99
CA LEU A 94 -27.42 17.69 -3.17
C LEU A 94 -28.57 18.68 -3.41
N GLU A 95 -28.68 19.14 -4.66
CA GLU A 95 -29.82 19.95 -5.10
C GLU A 95 -31.10 19.09 -5.23
N PRO A 96 -32.30 19.70 -5.19
CA PRO A 96 -33.55 18.96 -5.39
C PRO A 96 -33.52 18.08 -6.66
N GLY A 97 -33.74 16.78 -6.47
CA GLY A 97 -33.74 15.78 -7.54
C GLY A 97 -32.37 15.15 -7.85
N GLN A 98 -31.26 15.67 -7.30
CA GLN A 98 -29.95 15.04 -7.44
C GLN A 98 -29.83 13.80 -6.55
N LYS A 99 -29.12 12.79 -7.05
CA LYS A 99 -28.69 11.63 -6.28
C LYS A 99 -27.19 11.71 -6.02
N PRO A 100 -26.66 11.02 -4.99
CA PRO A 100 -25.23 10.97 -4.74
C PRO A 100 -24.42 10.56 -5.99
N GLN A 101 -24.93 9.64 -6.81
CA GLN A 101 -24.27 9.18 -8.03
C GLN A 101 -24.13 10.27 -9.11
N ASP A 102 -24.91 11.36 -9.01
CA ASP A 102 -24.82 12.50 -9.92
C ASP A 102 -23.72 13.50 -9.50
N ARG A 103 -23.26 13.43 -8.25
CA ARG A 103 -22.31 14.37 -7.62
C ARG A 103 -21.08 13.68 -7.03
N HIS A 104 -20.34 13.01 -7.90
CA HIS A 104 -19.08 12.34 -7.56
C HIS A 104 -18.01 13.28 -6.96
N ASP A 105 -18.08 14.59 -7.21
CA ASP A 105 -17.20 15.59 -6.61
C ASP A 105 -17.45 15.73 -5.10
N ILE A 106 -18.72 15.72 -4.69
CA ILE A 106 -19.12 15.73 -3.29
C ILE A 106 -18.70 14.43 -2.62
N ILE A 107 -19.01 13.28 -3.24
CA ILE A 107 -18.61 11.96 -2.71
C ILE A 107 -17.11 11.90 -2.46
N ALA A 108 -16.29 12.30 -3.43
CA ALA A 108 -14.83 12.28 -3.30
C ALA A 108 -14.35 13.18 -2.14
N ARG A 109 -14.89 14.39 -2.02
CA ARG A 109 -14.51 15.35 -0.97
C ARG A 109 -14.92 14.89 0.42
N VAL A 110 -16.14 14.39 0.57
CA VAL A 110 -16.63 13.92 1.87
C VAL A 110 -15.88 12.65 2.29
N PHE A 111 -15.69 11.70 1.37
CA PHE A 111 -14.92 10.48 1.67
C PHE A 111 -13.47 10.80 2.06
N GLN A 112 -12.80 11.71 1.36
CA GLN A 112 -11.44 12.12 1.71
C GLN A 112 -11.36 12.71 3.14
N GLN A 113 -12.33 13.53 3.52
CA GLN A 113 -12.39 14.10 4.87
C GLN A 113 -12.68 13.02 5.92
N LYS A 114 -13.64 12.13 5.67
CA LYS A 114 -13.96 11.00 6.57
C LYS A 114 -12.77 10.06 6.73
N LEU A 115 -12.03 9.78 5.66
CA LEU A 115 -10.80 8.97 5.70
C LEU A 115 -9.72 9.66 6.54
N LYS A 116 -9.54 10.98 6.41
CA LYS A 116 -8.60 11.74 7.25
C LYS A 116 -8.97 11.65 8.73
N VAL A 117 -10.26 11.82 9.06
CA VAL A 117 -10.75 11.69 10.43
C VAL A 117 -10.56 10.25 10.94
N MET A 118 -10.81 9.24 10.11
CA MET A 118 -10.56 7.83 10.46
C MET A 118 -9.08 7.58 10.77
N MET A 119 -8.16 8.08 9.93
CA MET A 119 -6.73 7.96 10.22
C MET A 119 -6.34 8.68 11.51
N ASP A 120 -6.93 9.84 11.82
CA ASP A 120 -6.72 10.52 13.09
C ASP A 120 -7.24 9.69 14.28
N VAL A 121 -8.43 9.08 14.17
CA VAL A 121 -8.99 8.17 15.18
C VAL A 121 -8.06 6.99 15.45
N LEU A 122 -7.53 6.37 14.39
CA LEU A 122 -6.64 5.22 14.51
C LEU A 122 -5.26 5.61 15.07
N THR A 123 -4.67 6.71 14.58
CA THR A 123 -3.24 7.01 14.79
C THR A 123 -2.96 8.08 15.83
N LYS A 124 -3.83 9.09 15.96
CA LYS A 124 -3.66 10.21 16.91
C LYS A 124 -4.44 9.99 18.19
N TYR A 125 -5.70 9.58 18.08
CA TYR A 125 -6.53 9.24 19.24
C TYR A 125 -6.28 7.83 19.76
N ARG A 126 -5.55 7.00 19.00
CA ARG A 126 -4.98 5.72 19.45
C ARG A 126 -6.04 4.78 20.05
N VAL A 127 -7.20 4.71 19.40
CA VAL A 127 -8.36 3.94 19.92
C VAL A 127 -8.08 2.44 20.09
N PHE A 128 -7.05 1.91 19.44
CA PHE A 128 -6.59 0.52 19.57
C PHE A 128 -5.18 0.42 20.19
N GLY A 129 -4.68 1.51 20.78
CA GLY A 129 -3.30 1.63 21.26
C GLY A 129 -2.40 2.43 20.32
N ASP A 130 -1.13 2.58 20.72
CA ASP A 130 -0.13 3.31 19.96
C ASP A 130 0.10 2.70 18.57
N THR A 131 -0.07 3.49 17.51
CA THR A 131 0.23 3.03 16.16
C THR A 131 1.72 3.12 15.88
N ARG A 132 2.34 2.00 15.55
CA ARG A 132 3.75 1.90 15.15
C ARG A 132 3.97 2.32 13.71
N CYS A 133 3.14 1.82 12.80
CA CYS A 133 3.15 2.19 11.39
C CYS A 133 1.78 1.94 10.77
N TYR A 134 1.50 2.61 9.65
CA TYR A 134 0.28 2.38 8.89
C TYR A 134 0.55 2.51 7.40
N MET A 135 -0.36 1.94 6.62
CA MET A 135 -0.50 2.31 5.22
C MET A 135 -1.93 2.16 4.77
N TYR A 136 -2.33 2.94 3.78
CA TYR A 136 -3.59 2.73 3.12
C TYR A 136 -3.52 2.93 1.61
N SER A 137 -4.53 2.41 0.92
CA SER A 137 -4.78 2.61 -0.50
C SER A 137 -6.27 2.89 -0.72
N VAL A 138 -6.60 3.85 -1.57
CA VAL A 138 -7.96 4.13 -2.02
C VAL A 138 -8.21 3.43 -3.36
N GLU A 139 -9.35 2.74 -3.47
CA GLU A 139 -9.75 1.97 -4.65
C GLU A 139 -11.17 2.37 -5.11
N TRP A 140 -11.42 2.23 -6.41
CA TRP A 140 -12.74 2.37 -7.03
C TRP A 140 -13.07 1.13 -7.84
N GLN A 141 -14.20 0.49 -7.55
CA GLN A 141 -14.72 -0.62 -8.35
C GLN A 141 -15.59 -0.08 -9.51
N LYS A 142 -15.82 -0.88 -10.58
CA LYS A 142 -16.47 -0.49 -11.86
C LYS A 142 -17.81 0.27 -11.82
N ARG A 143 -18.49 0.39 -10.67
CA ARG A 143 -19.62 1.32 -10.39
C ARG A 143 -19.67 1.75 -8.91
N GLY A 144 -18.57 1.52 -8.20
CA GLY A 144 -18.50 1.58 -6.75
C GLY A 144 -18.24 2.98 -6.23
N LEU A 145 -18.66 3.17 -5.00
CA LEU A 145 -18.21 4.29 -4.19
C LEU A 145 -16.71 4.14 -3.87
N PRO A 146 -16.01 5.21 -3.49
CA PRO A 146 -14.63 5.09 -3.01
C PRO A 146 -14.53 4.10 -1.84
N HIS A 147 -13.50 3.26 -1.87
CA HIS A 147 -13.12 2.38 -0.77
C HIS A 147 -11.71 2.70 -0.30
N ALA A 148 -11.40 2.48 0.96
CA ALA A 148 -10.04 2.51 1.46
C ALA A 148 -9.69 1.18 2.15
N HIS A 149 -8.51 0.68 1.84
CA HIS A 149 -7.87 -0.47 2.44
C HIS A 149 -6.76 0.04 3.37
N ILE A 150 -6.91 -0.13 4.68
CA ILE A 150 -6.03 0.44 5.70
C ILE A 150 -5.39 -0.69 6.50
N LEU A 151 -4.07 -0.65 6.64
CA LEU A 151 -3.27 -1.57 7.43
C LEU A 151 -2.69 -0.82 8.63
N ILE A 152 -2.84 -1.39 9.82
CA ILE A 152 -2.34 -0.81 11.07
C ILE A 152 -1.40 -1.82 11.75
N TRP A 153 -0.22 -1.36 12.13
CA TRP A 153 0.65 -2.05 13.08
C TRP A 153 0.61 -1.29 14.39
N LEU A 154 0.28 -2.00 15.46
CA LEU A 154 0.30 -1.46 16.81
C LEU A 154 1.70 -1.63 17.42
N LEU A 155 2.04 -0.74 18.35
CA LEU A 155 3.29 -0.84 19.10
C LEU A 155 3.25 -2.06 20.03
N ASN A 156 2.13 -2.23 20.73
CA ASN A 156 1.77 -3.43 21.46
C ASN A 156 0.90 -4.30 20.55
N LYS A 157 1.37 -5.51 20.27
CA LYS A 157 0.69 -6.41 19.34
C LYS A 157 -0.68 -6.82 19.86
N LEU A 158 -1.66 -6.88 18.97
CA LEU A 158 -2.99 -7.38 19.31
C LEU A 158 -2.89 -8.89 19.58
N HIS A 159 -3.28 -9.35 20.76
CA HIS A 159 -3.27 -10.77 21.10
C HIS A 159 -4.61 -11.44 20.76
N SER A 160 -4.58 -12.76 20.56
CA SER A 160 -5.77 -13.52 20.16
C SER A 160 -6.96 -13.37 21.13
N ASN A 161 -6.68 -13.20 22.42
CA ASN A 161 -7.70 -13.02 23.47
C ASN A 161 -8.28 -11.60 23.55
N GLU A 162 -7.70 -10.64 22.80
CA GLU A 162 -8.14 -9.23 22.77
C GLU A 162 -8.95 -8.93 21.48
N VAL A 163 -9.03 -9.88 20.54
CA VAL A 163 -9.71 -9.69 19.25
C VAL A 163 -11.18 -9.31 19.42
N ASP A 164 -11.87 -9.98 20.35
CA ASP A 164 -13.30 -9.77 20.60
C ASP A 164 -13.61 -8.43 21.30
N ASP A 165 -12.59 -7.76 21.87
CA ASP A 165 -12.74 -6.42 22.45
C ASP A 165 -12.81 -5.34 21.37
N ILE A 166 -12.25 -5.63 20.19
CA ILE A 166 -12.16 -4.70 19.06
C ILE A 166 -13.16 -5.06 17.96
N ILE A 167 -13.29 -6.35 17.66
CA ILE A 167 -13.99 -6.87 16.49
C ILE A 167 -15.18 -7.72 16.94
N SER A 168 -16.34 -7.42 16.39
CA SER A 168 -17.54 -8.27 16.52
C SER A 168 -18.01 -8.71 15.15
N ALA A 169 -18.59 -9.90 15.09
CA ALA A 169 -19.32 -10.40 13.94
C ALA A 169 -20.74 -10.84 14.32
N GLU A 170 -21.30 -10.21 15.37
CA GLU A 170 -22.63 -10.51 15.88
C GLU A 170 -23.59 -9.34 15.67
N ILE A 171 -24.88 -9.65 15.51
CA ILE A 171 -25.97 -8.67 15.55
C ILE A 171 -26.05 -8.11 16.98
N PRO A 172 -25.91 -6.78 17.18
CA PRO A 172 -26.06 -6.14 18.48
C PRO A 172 -27.45 -6.36 19.08
N ASP A 173 -27.59 -6.11 20.37
CA ASP A 173 -28.91 -6.17 21.01
C ASP A 173 -29.72 -4.91 20.68
N PRO A 174 -30.93 -5.02 20.09
CA PRO A 174 -31.76 -3.87 19.74
C PRO A 174 -32.31 -3.11 20.95
N VAL A 175 -32.32 -3.71 22.14
CA VAL A 175 -32.77 -3.08 23.39
C VAL A 175 -31.61 -2.37 24.07
N THR A 176 -30.44 -3.02 24.19
CA THR A 176 -29.31 -2.41 24.92
C THR A 176 -28.51 -1.42 24.07
N ASP A 177 -28.41 -1.66 22.76
CA ASP A 177 -27.76 -0.76 21.81
C ASP A 177 -28.53 -0.67 20.48
N PRO A 178 -29.69 0.01 20.49
CA PRO A 178 -30.52 0.16 19.30
C PRO A 178 -29.76 0.84 18.15
N ARG A 179 -28.90 1.81 18.46
CA ARG A 179 -28.16 2.56 17.43
C ARG A 179 -27.17 1.68 16.70
N LEU A 180 -26.35 0.91 17.42
CA LEU A 180 -25.41 -0.01 16.77
C LEU A 180 -26.16 -1.13 16.05
N HIS A 181 -27.26 -1.64 16.62
CA HIS A 181 -28.11 -2.62 15.97
C HIS A 181 -28.56 -2.13 14.59
N ASP A 182 -29.10 -0.90 14.51
CA ASP A 182 -29.56 -0.33 13.24
C ASP A 182 -28.43 -0.15 12.23
N ILE A 183 -27.25 0.31 12.69
CA ILE A 183 -26.06 0.45 11.84
C ILE A 183 -25.63 -0.90 11.28
N VAL A 184 -25.46 -1.91 12.14
CA VAL A 184 -24.95 -3.23 11.76
C VAL A 184 -25.92 -3.95 10.84
N THR A 185 -27.21 -3.94 11.17
CA THR A 185 -28.25 -4.61 10.36
C THR A 185 -28.46 -3.94 9.00
N THR A 186 -28.14 -2.64 8.88
CA THR A 186 -28.22 -1.91 7.62
C THR A 186 -26.94 -2.02 6.78
N GLN A 187 -25.76 -2.01 7.40
CA GLN A 187 -24.50 -1.75 6.71
C GLN A 187 -23.49 -2.88 6.79
N MET A 188 -23.62 -3.79 7.75
CA MET A 188 -22.66 -4.86 8.00
C MET A 188 -23.23 -6.25 7.68
N VAL A 189 -24.42 -6.35 7.10
CA VAL A 189 -24.98 -7.62 6.65
C VAL A 189 -24.44 -7.96 5.27
N HIS A 190 -23.76 -9.10 5.15
CA HIS A 190 -23.56 -9.73 3.85
C HIS A 190 -24.92 -10.27 3.39
N GLY A 191 -25.43 -9.78 2.26
CA GLY A 191 -26.76 -10.14 1.77
C GLY A 191 -26.97 -11.66 1.73
N PRO A 192 -28.22 -12.14 1.89
CA PRO A 192 -28.46 -13.57 1.83
C PRO A 192 -27.96 -14.07 0.48
N CYS A 193 -27.24 -15.18 0.54
CA CYS A 193 -26.58 -15.81 -0.59
C CYS A 193 -26.51 -17.31 -0.33
N GLY A 194 -25.87 -18.06 -1.22
CA GLY A 194 -25.84 -19.52 -1.11
C GLY A 194 -27.23 -20.09 -1.37
N ALA A 195 -27.66 -21.01 -0.52
CA ALA A 195 -28.98 -21.63 -0.64
C ALA A 195 -30.13 -20.62 -0.49
N LEU A 196 -29.95 -19.56 0.31
CA LEU A 196 -30.99 -18.56 0.55
C LEU A 196 -31.22 -17.63 -0.65
N ASN A 197 -30.18 -17.41 -1.47
CA ASN A 197 -30.30 -16.63 -2.71
C ASN A 197 -29.16 -17.01 -3.67
N PRO A 198 -29.38 -18.02 -4.54
CA PRO A 198 -28.37 -18.46 -5.51
C PRO A 198 -28.02 -17.42 -6.57
N LEU A 199 -28.88 -16.42 -6.77
CA LEU A 199 -28.71 -15.36 -7.77
C LEU A 199 -27.95 -14.14 -7.23
N SER A 200 -27.49 -14.17 -5.98
CA SER A 200 -26.72 -13.08 -5.40
C SER A 200 -25.43 -12.82 -6.20
N PRO A 201 -25.03 -11.54 -6.43
CA PRO A 201 -23.84 -11.20 -7.23
C PRO A 201 -22.52 -11.79 -6.72
N CYS A 202 -22.47 -12.18 -5.45
CA CYS A 202 -21.31 -12.81 -4.83
C CYS A 202 -21.18 -14.31 -5.15
N MET A 203 -22.18 -14.94 -5.78
CA MET A 203 -22.21 -16.35 -6.11
C MET A 203 -21.38 -16.64 -7.37
N ALA A 204 -20.51 -17.64 -7.28
CA ALA A 204 -19.79 -18.21 -8.42
C ALA A 204 -19.68 -19.73 -8.19
N ASP A 205 -19.94 -20.52 -9.24
CA ASP A 205 -19.90 -21.99 -9.19
C ASP A 205 -20.71 -22.59 -8.02
N GLY A 206 -21.89 -22.04 -7.77
CA GLY A 206 -22.79 -22.47 -6.70
C GLY A 206 -22.33 -22.15 -5.27
N LYS A 207 -21.23 -21.41 -5.10
CA LYS A 207 -20.68 -21.01 -3.79
C LYS A 207 -20.51 -19.49 -3.69
N CYS A 208 -20.65 -18.96 -2.49
CA CYS A 208 -20.33 -17.56 -2.26
C CYS A 208 -18.81 -17.36 -2.35
N THR A 209 -18.36 -16.48 -3.23
CA THR A 209 -16.95 -16.10 -3.39
C THR A 209 -16.35 -15.48 -2.12
N LYS A 210 -17.21 -14.96 -1.23
CA LYS A 210 -16.85 -14.39 0.08
C LYS A 210 -17.03 -15.38 1.24
N ARG A 211 -17.37 -16.63 0.93
CA ARG A 211 -17.51 -17.76 1.87
C ARG A 211 -18.61 -17.57 2.92
N TYR A 212 -19.73 -16.96 2.52
CA TYR A 212 -20.95 -16.89 3.33
C TYR A 212 -21.93 -18.02 2.98
N PRO A 213 -22.74 -18.51 3.95
CA PRO A 213 -22.70 -18.15 5.37
C PRO A 213 -21.40 -18.61 6.07
N ARG A 214 -20.98 -17.86 7.09
CA ARG A 214 -19.79 -18.19 7.91
C ARG A 214 -20.15 -19.23 8.98
N PRO A 215 -19.18 -20.05 9.45
CA PRO A 215 -19.44 -20.97 10.55
C PRO A 215 -19.91 -20.22 11.81
N LEU A 216 -20.91 -20.78 12.49
CA LEU A 216 -21.31 -20.36 13.84
C LEU A 216 -20.35 -20.99 14.84
N VAL A 217 -19.74 -20.18 15.70
CA VAL A 217 -18.79 -20.59 16.72
C VAL A 217 -18.98 -19.76 17.99
N ALA A 218 -18.89 -20.40 19.16
CA ALA A 218 -19.09 -19.77 20.46
C ALA A 218 -17.96 -18.79 20.85
N GLU A 219 -16.75 -19.01 20.35
CA GLU A 219 -15.58 -18.17 20.64
C GLU A 219 -14.76 -17.95 19.37
N THR A 220 -14.02 -16.84 19.32
CA THR A 220 -13.11 -16.56 18.21
C THR A 220 -11.95 -17.55 18.19
N VAL A 221 -11.77 -18.23 17.06
CA VAL A 221 -10.69 -19.21 16.86
C VAL A 221 -9.62 -18.62 15.96
N THR A 222 -8.45 -18.35 16.53
CA THR A 222 -7.26 -17.97 15.76
C THR A 222 -6.50 -19.24 15.33
N GLY A 223 -6.51 -19.55 14.03
CA GLY A 223 -5.73 -20.66 13.47
C GLY A 223 -4.31 -20.23 13.06
N ASN A 224 -3.45 -21.21 12.75
CA ASN A 224 -2.06 -20.95 12.35
C ASN A 224 -1.92 -20.25 10.97
N ASP A 225 -2.99 -20.15 10.17
CA ASP A 225 -2.87 -19.84 8.75
C ASP A 225 -4.13 -19.17 8.13
N GLY A 226 -4.43 -17.92 8.49
CA GLY A 226 -5.47 -17.11 7.85
C GLY A 226 -6.01 -15.98 8.71
N TYR A 227 -7.16 -15.42 8.31
CA TYR A 227 -7.98 -14.58 9.19
C TYR A 227 -8.66 -15.46 10.26
N PRO A 228 -8.88 -14.95 11.48
CA PRO A 228 -9.60 -15.67 12.51
C PRO A 228 -11.02 -16.06 12.08
N VAL A 229 -11.53 -17.14 12.67
CA VAL A 229 -12.95 -17.44 12.64
C VAL A 229 -13.58 -16.73 13.83
N TYR A 230 -14.18 -15.56 13.60
CA TYR A 230 -14.77 -14.76 14.67
C TYR A 230 -15.97 -15.44 15.31
N ARG A 231 -16.16 -15.18 16.61
CA ARG A 231 -17.36 -15.53 17.37
C ARG A 231 -18.62 -15.10 16.63
N ARG A 232 -19.50 -16.07 16.41
CA ARG A 232 -20.82 -15.94 15.79
C ARG A 232 -21.73 -16.93 16.48
N ARG A 233 -22.36 -16.53 17.59
CA ARG A 233 -23.19 -17.45 18.36
C ARG A 233 -24.45 -17.82 17.57
N SER A 234 -24.86 -19.09 17.69
CA SER A 234 -26.13 -19.56 17.12
C SER A 234 -27.30 -19.12 17.97
N LYS A 235 -28.53 -19.29 17.47
CA LYS A 235 -29.74 -18.94 18.24
C LYS A 235 -29.84 -19.72 19.56
N GLU A 236 -29.37 -20.97 19.56
CA GLU A 236 -29.30 -21.83 20.74
C GLU A 236 -28.26 -21.34 21.77
N ASP A 237 -27.28 -20.56 21.32
CA ASP A 237 -26.22 -19.95 22.14
C ASP A 237 -26.40 -18.42 22.29
N ASN A 238 -27.64 -17.96 22.44
CA ASN A 238 -27.99 -16.54 22.61
C ASN A 238 -27.57 -15.61 21.45
N GLY A 239 -27.31 -16.18 20.27
CA GLY A 239 -27.16 -15.47 19.01
C GLY A 239 -28.48 -14.87 18.55
N ARG A 240 -28.41 -13.72 17.88
CA ARG A 240 -29.58 -12.99 17.37
C ARG A 240 -29.80 -13.28 15.89
N THR A 241 -31.04 -13.09 15.46
CA THR A 241 -31.45 -13.16 14.06
C THR A 241 -32.19 -11.89 13.68
N ILE A 242 -32.15 -11.55 12.40
CA ILE A 242 -32.93 -10.46 11.81
C ILE A 242 -33.68 -10.96 10.58
N LYS A 243 -34.74 -10.25 10.20
CA LYS A 243 -35.44 -10.48 8.95
C LYS A 243 -34.96 -9.49 7.91
N VAL A 244 -34.48 -10.00 6.77
CA VAL A 244 -34.09 -9.20 5.60
C VAL A 244 -35.04 -9.47 4.45
N LYS A 245 -35.40 -8.42 3.71
CA LYS A 245 -36.26 -8.53 2.52
C LYS A 245 -35.42 -8.73 1.28
N VAL A 246 -35.64 -9.83 0.56
CA VAL A 246 -35.02 -10.12 -0.74
C VAL A 246 -36.08 -10.59 -1.71
N GLN A 247 -36.17 -9.95 -2.88
CA GLN A 247 -37.13 -10.30 -3.94
C GLN A 247 -38.58 -10.44 -3.43
N ASN A 248 -39.02 -9.52 -2.56
CA ASN A 248 -40.33 -9.52 -1.89
C ASN A 248 -40.60 -10.69 -0.91
N GLN A 249 -39.58 -11.45 -0.53
CA GLN A 249 -39.65 -12.46 0.53
C GLN A 249 -38.88 -11.99 1.77
N GLU A 250 -39.42 -12.23 2.95
CA GLU A 250 -38.70 -12.06 4.21
C GLU A 250 -37.92 -13.34 4.52
N ILE A 251 -36.60 -13.19 4.65
CA ILE A 251 -35.68 -14.27 4.99
C ILE A 251 -35.09 -13.96 6.36
N GLU A 252 -35.17 -14.91 7.29
CA GLU A 252 -34.48 -14.83 8.58
C GLU A 252 -33.00 -15.21 8.38
N ILE A 253 -32.10 -14.34 8.84
CA ILE A 253 -30.66 -14.57 8.81
C ILE A 253 -30.07 -14.34 10.21
N GLY A 254 -29.03 -15.08 10.56
CA GLY A 254 -28.32 -14.95 11.82
C GLY A 254 -26.94 -14.30 11.70
N ASN A 255 -26.16 -14.47 12.76
CA ASN A 255 -24.79 -14.01 12.88
C ASN A 255 -23.87 -14.55 11.78
N GLU A 256 -24.20 -15.65 11.12
CA GLU A 256 -23.43 -16.23 10.01
C GLU A 256 -23.30 -15.31 8.79
N PHE A 257 -24.13 -14.27 8.66
CA PHE A 257 -24.11 -13.30 7.57
C PHE A 257 -23.46 -11.96 7.92
N ILE A 258 -23.03 -11.74 9.16
CA ILE A 258 -22.49 -10.43 9.58
C ILE A 258 -21.03 -10.26 9.15
N VAL A 259 -20.71 -9.18 8.48
CA VAL A 259 -19.32 -8.80 8.16
C VAL A 259 -18.64 -8.34 9.45
N PRO A 260 -17.42 -8.84 9.78
CA PRO A 260 -16.69 -8.40 10.96
C PRO A 260 -16.54 -6.88 11.01
N TYR A 261 -16.87 -6.26 12.14
CA TYR A 261 -16.87 -4.82 12.31
C TYR A 261 -16.31 -4.43 13.67
N CYS A 262 -15.90 -3.17 13.80
CA CYS A 262 -15.58 -2.59 15.10
C CYS A 262 -16.76 -1.74 15.58
N PRO A 263 -17.41 -2.08 16.72
CA PRO A 263 -18.53 -1.30 17.26
C PRO A 263 -18.24 0.20 17.38
N LEU A 264 -17.02 0.59 17.76
CA LEU A 264 -16.62 1.98 17.88
C LEU A 264 -16.58 2.67 16.51
N LEU A 265 -15.88 2.09 15.54
CA LEU A 265 -15.76 2.68 14.20
C LEU A 265 -17.11 2.73 13.47
N SER A 266 -17.95 1.71 13.63
CA SER A 266 -19.30 1.69 13.07
C SER A 266 -20.16 2.84 13.60
N ARG A 267 -20.10 3.15 14.92
CA ARG A 267 -20.84 4.29 15.49
C ARG A 267 -20.30 5.65 15.05
N ILE A 268 -18.98 5.79 14.85
CA ILE A 268 -18.37 7.06 14.45
C ILE A 268 -18.64 7.37 12.97
N PHE A 269 -18.47 6.37 12.11
CA PHE A 269 -18.46 6.57 10.66
C PHE A 269 -19.73 6.16 9.97
N GLU A 270 -20.61 5.39 10.61
CA GLU A 270 -21.91 4.97 10.07
C GLU A 270 -21.78 4.54 8.61
N THR A 271 -20.83 3.64 8.34
CA THR A 271 -20.61 3.09 7.01
C THR A 271 -20.23 1.61 7.08
N HIS A 272 -20.32 0.92 5.94
CA HIS A 272 -19.78 -0.41 5.79
C HIS A 272 -18.26 -0.40 5.96
N ALA A 273 -17.78 -0.85 7.13
CA ALA A 273 -16.37 -0.92 7.50
C ALA A 273 -16.02 -2.33 8.01
N ASN A 274 -15.46 -3.17 7.13
CA ASN A 274 -14.96 -4.48 7.53
C ASN A 274 -13.66 -4.32 8.33
N VAL A 275 -13.57 -4.91 9.52
CA VAL A 275 -12.36 -4.89 10.35
C VAL A 275 -11.92 -6.31 10.59
N GLU A 276 -10.70 -6.62 10.15
CA GLU A 276 -10.14 -7.96 10.22
C GLU A 276 -8.84 -7.95 11.04
N SER A 277 -8.72 -8.89 11.97
CA SER A 277 -7.48 -9.13 12.71
C SER A 277 -6.47 -9.87 11.83
N CYS A 278 -5.22 -9.42 11.85
CA CYS A 278 -4.13 -9.94 11.02
C CYS A 278 -3.05 -10.59 11.89
N HIS A 279 -2.87 -11.90 11.76
CA HIS A 279 -1.83 -12.62 12.52
C HIS A 279 -1.00 -13.58 11.67
N SER A 280 -1.37 -13.81 10.41
CA SER A 280 -0.72 -14.83 9.58
C SER A 280 0.13 -14.26 8.45
N ALA A 281 1.14 -15.01 8.04
CA ALA A 281 1.95 -14.67 6.85
C ALA A 281 1.13 -14.71 5.55
N LYS A 282 0.08 -15.53 5.49
CA LYS A 282 -0.88 -15.55 4.37
C LYS A 282 -1.64 -14.24 4.27
N SER A 283 -1.95 -13.60 5.41
CA SER A 283 -2.52 -12.26 5.42
C SER A 283 -1.59 -11.31 4.69
N ILE A 284 -0.26 -11.38 4.85
CA ILE A 284 0.71 -10.47 4.16
C ILE A 284 0.53 -10.50 2.64
N LYS A 285 0.42 -11.68 2.03
CA LYS A 285 0.20 -11.80 0.58
C LYS A 285 -1.12 -11.16 0.15
N TYR A 286 -2.17 -11.37 0.93
CA TYR A 286 -3.48 -10.75 0.69
C TYR A 286 -3.44 -9.24 0.91
N LEU A 287 -2.74 -8.75 1.93
CA LEU A 287 -2.52 -7.35 2.26
C LEU A 287 -1.79 -6.64 1.11
N CYS A 288 -0.67 -7.20 0.64
CA CYS A 288 0.07 -6.70 -0.51
C CYS A 288 -0.81 -6.68 -1.78
N LYS A 289 -1.65 -7.69 -2.00
CA LYS A 289 -2.57 -7.71 -3.16
C LYS A 289 -3.48 -6.47 -3.19
N TYR A 290 -4.07 -6.07 -2.06
CA TYR A 290 -4.98 -4.91 -2.02
C TYR A 290 -4.23 -3.58 -2.03
N VAL A 291 -3.05 -3.54 -1.40
CA VAL A 291 -2.12 -2.42 -1.50
C VAL A 291 -1.67 -2.17 -2.95
N THR A 292 -1.53 -3.23 -3.75
CA THR A 292 -1.07 -3.17 -5.14
C THR A 292 -2.18 -3.34 -6.18
N LYS A 293 -3.45 -3.36 -5.77
CA LYS A 293 -4.54 -3.55 -6.71
C LYS A 293 -4.70 -2.26 -7.53
N GLY A 294 -4.30 -2.31 -8.80
CA GLY A 294 -4.49 -1.23 -9.75
C GLY A 294 -5.95 -1.09 -10.19
N SER A 295 -6.25 -0.06 -10.99
CA SER A 295 -7.56 0.12 -11.60
C SER A 295 -7.98 -1.13 -12.39
N ASP A 296 -9.28 -1.42 -12.42
CA ASP A 296 -9.79 -2.52 -13.24
C ASP A 296 -9.38 -2.31 -14.72
N MET A 297 -8.85 -3.37 -15.34
CA MET A 297 -8.43 -3.34 -16.74
C MET A 297 -9.43 -4.06 -17.63
N ALA A 298 -9.58 -3.60 -18.87
CA ALA A 298 -10.24 -4.33 -19.94
C ALA A 298 -9.22 -4.48 -21.09
N VAL A 299 -8.86 -5.71 -21.42
CA VAL A 299 -7.86 -6.01 -22.46
C VAL A 299 -8.57 -6.07 -23.80
N PHE A 300 -8.25 -5.15 -24.69
CA PHE A 300 -8.56 -5.25 -26.12
C PHE A 300 -7.24 -5.11 -26.87
N GLY A 301 -6.82 -6.15 -27.57
CA GLY A 301 -5.58 -6.13 -28.36
C GLY A 301 -5.80 -5.38 -29.67
N ILE A 302 -5.24 -4.17 -29.77
CA ILE A 302 -4.85 -3.61 -31.06
C ILE A 302 -3.35 -3.88 -31.13
N ALA A 303 -2.88 -4.59 -32.17
CA ALA A 303 -1.48 -4.93 -32.31
C ALA A 303 -0.63 -3.64 -32.24
N SER A 304 0.11 -3.46 -31.14
CA SER A 304 1.04 -2.34 -31.04
C SER A 304 2.24 -2.65 -31.92
N GLU A 305 2.65 -1.71 -32.78
CA GLU A 305 3.87 -1.84 -33.59
C GLU A 305 5.14 -1.89 -32.72
N ASN A 306 5.09 -1.48 -31.44
CA ASN A 306 6.24 -1.45 -30.54
C ASN A 306 5.86 -1.85 -29.09
N VAL A 307 6.28 -3.05 -28.69
CA VAL A 307 6.00 -3.64 -27.35
C VAL A 307 6.65 -2.85 -26.20
N ASN A 308 7.66 -2.03 -26.49
CA ASN A 308 8.49 -1.32 -25.51
C ASN A 308 8.04 0.12 -25.19
N ASP A 309 6.84 0.54 -25.62
CA ASP A 309 6.26 1.83 -25.24
C ASP A 309 5.37 1.68 -23.98
N GLU A 310 5.93 1.94 -22.80
CA GLU A 310 5.22 1.83 -21.52
C GLU A 310 4.01 2.78 -21.44
N ILE A 311 4.02 3.92 -22.14
CA ILE A 311 2.89 4.87 -22.16
C ILE A 311 1.74 4.30 -22.98
N SER A 312 2.03 3.76 -24.17
CA SER A 312 1.00 3.12 -25.00
C SER A 312 0.40 1.92 -24.26
N ASN A 313 1.23 1.06 -23.66
CA ASN A 313 0.76 -0.06 -22.83
C ASN A 313 -0.06 0.39 -21.62
N PHE A 314 0.29 1.53 -21.00
CA PHE A 314 -0.46 2.10 -19.89
C PHE A 314 -1.84 2.65 -20.31
N GLN A 315 -1.96 3.17 -21.52
CA GLN A 315 -3.22 3.71 -22.07
C GLN A 315 -4.15 2.61 -22.58
N MET A 316 -3.60 1.55 -23.18
CA MET A 316 -4.34 0.42 -23.75
C MET A 316 -4.91 -0.49 -22.64
N GLY A 317 -6.01 -0.06 -22.01
CA GLY A 317 -6.85 -0.97 -21.22
C GLY A 317 -7.23 -0.51 -19.81
N ARG A 318 -7.01 0.75 -19.44
CA ARG A 318 -7.42 1.26 -18.11
C ARG A 318 -8.86 1.79 -18.14
N TYR A 319 -9.71 1.23 -17.29
CA TYR A 319 -10.98 1.88 -16.93
C TYR A 319 -10.71 2.88 -15.80
N VAL A 320 -11.25 4.10 -15.94
CA VAL A 320 -11.22 5.11 -14.88
C VAL A 320 -12.65 5.54 -14.60
N SER A 321 -13.11 5.32 -13.37
CA SER A 321 -14.44 5.77 -12.94
C SER A 321 -14.47 7.30 -12.81
N THR A 322 -15.67 7.89 -12.87
CA THR A 322 -15.83 9.34 -12.66
C THR A 322 -15.38 9.77 -11.26
N ASN A 323 -15.60 8.94 -10.23
CA ASN A 323 -15.10 9.20 -8.88
C ASN A 323 -13.57 9.20 -8.83
N GLU A 324 -12.91 8.19 -9.43
CA GLU A 324 -11.44 8.15 -9.50
C GLU A 324 -10.90 9.39 -10.25
N ALA A 325 -11.51 9.73 -11.39
CA ALA A 325 -11.14 10.89 -12.18
C ALA A 325 -11.19 12.19 -11.37
N LEU A 326 -12.25 12.39 -10.59
CA LEU A 326 -12.39 13.58 -9.73
C LEU A 326 -11.41 13.56 -8.56
N TRP A 327 -11.19 12.41 -7.93
CA TRP A 327 -10.16 12.25 -6.89
C TRP A 327 -8.79 12.68 -7.39
N ARG A 328 -8.43 12.25 -8.60
CA ARG A 328 -7.16 12.58 -9.28
C ARG A 328 -7.07 14.05 -9.66
N LEU A 329 -8.16 14.64 -10.15
CA LEU A 329 -8.23 16.07 -10.50
C LEU A 329 -8.08 16.96 -9.26
N LEU A 330 -8.68 16.57 -8.13
CA LEU A 330 -8.55 17.25 -6.84
C LEU A 330 -7.20 17.00 -6.17
N SER A 331 -6.31 16.21 -6.78
CA SER A 331 -4.98 15.87 -6.27
C SER A 331 -5.02 15.22 -4.87
N PHE A 332 -6.07 14.47 -4.57
CA PHE A 332 -6.16 13.71 -3.34
C PHE A 332 -5.22 12.50 -3.39
N GLN A 333 -4.55 12.23 -2.26
CA GLN A 333 -3.63 11.11 -2.15
C GLN A 333 -4.39 9.79 -2.19
N ILE A 334 -3.96 8.89 -3.07
CA ILE A 334 -4.53 7.52 -3.18
C ILE A 334 -3.86 6.61 -2.17
N HIS A 335 -2.59 6.83 -1.95
CA HIS A 335 -1.74 6.03 -1.11
C HIS A 335 -1.12 6.92 -0.04
N GLU A 336 -1.15 6.46 1.20
CA GLU A 336 -0.42 7.10 2.28
C GLU A 336 0.19 6.02 3.17
N ARG A 337 1.30 6.36 3.80
CA ARG A 337 2.05 5.45 4.64
C ARG A 337 2.90 6.20 5.64
N TYR A 338 3.16 5.54 6.74
CA TYR A 338 4.04 6.02 7.78
C TYR A 338 4.68 4.83 8.49
N PRO A 339 5.98 4.89 8.84
CA PRO A 339 6.93 5.96 8.54
C PRO A 339 7.42 6.00 7.10
N THR A 340 8.11 7.08 6.69
CA THR A 340 8.62 7.18 5.31
C THR A 340 9.66 6.10 4.99
N VAL A 341 9.54 5.49 3.81
CA VAL A 341 10.55 4.58 3.24
C VAL A 341 11.44 5.33 2.26
N VAL A 342 12.75 5.31 2.51
CA VAL A 342 13.80 5.90 1.66
C VAL A 342 14.45 4.79 0.84
N HIS A 343 14.47 4.98 -0.48
CA HIS A 343 15.03 4.01 -1.40
C HIS A 343 16.55 4.16 -1.50
N LEU A 344 17.25 3.04 -1.36
CA LEU A 344 18.70 2.95 -1.29
C LEU A 344 19.22 2.23 -2.53
N ALA A 345 20.04 2.93 -3.31
CA ALA A 345 20.61 2.43 -4.54
C ALA A 345 21.53 1.24 -4.25
N VAL A 346 21.54 0.27 -5.17
CA VAL A 346 22.44 -0.87 -5.17
C VAL A 346 23.00 -1.02 -6.58
N HIS A 347 24.31 -1.00 -6.71
CA HIS A 347 25.02 -1.15 -7.97
C HIS A 347 26.48 -1.51 -7.69
N LEU A 348 27.16 -2.13 -8.65
CA LEU A 348 28.61 -2.35 -8.60
C LEU A 348 29.39 -1.04 -8.76
N GLU A 349 30.70 -1.08 -8.51
CA GLU A 349 31.59 0.06 -8.75
C GLU A 349 31.48 0.52 -10.21
N ASN A 350 31.34 1.84 -10.41
CA ASN A 350 31.08 2.47 -11.71
C ASN A 350 29.80 1.99 -12.45
N GLY A 351 28.96 1.20 -11.76
CA GLY A 351 27.67 0.74 -12.25
C GLY A 351 26.51 1.69 -11.94
N GLN A 352 26.79 2.95 -11.54
CA GLN A 352 25.74 3.94 -11.31
C GLN A 352 24.94 4.14 -12.59
N ARG A 353 23.63 4.26 -12.45
CA ARG A 353 22.78 4.74 -13.55
C ARG A 353 22.91 6.26 -13.62
N VAL A 354 23.43 6.74 -14.75
CA VAL A 354 23.67 8.17 -14.97
C VAL A 354 22.94 8.59 -16.23
N TYR A 355 22.18 9.68 -16.14
CA TYR A 355 21.66 10.33 -17.33
C TYR A 355 22.76 11.15 -18.00
N PHE A 356 22.93 10.95 -19.30
CA PHE A 356 23.79 11.78 -20.10
C PHE A 356 23.12 12.20 -21.41
N THR A 357 23.48 13.40 -21.86
CA THR A 357 23.33 13.87 -23.24
C THR A 357 24.68 13.78 -23.92
N GLU A 358 24.73 13.88 -25.25
CA GLU A 358 25.98 14.04 -25.99
C GLU A 358 26.85 15.16 -25.39
N ALA A 359 26.22 16.26 -24.97
CA ALA A 359 26.90 17.42 -24.39
C ALA A 359 27.52 17.19 -23.00
N ASN A 360 27.08 16.18 -22.23
CA ASN A 360 27.59 15.95 -20.87
C ASN A 360 28.13 14.53 -20.63
N ALA A 361 28.11 13.65 -21.64
CA ALA A 361 28.55 12.26 -21.55
C ALA A 361 29.97 12.13 -21.00
N ALA A 362 30.92 12.89 -21.55
CA ALA A 362 32.32 12.88 -21.09
C ALA A 362 32.42 13.29 -19.61
N GLN A 363 31.77 14.39 -19.23
CA GLN A 363 31.75 14.86 -17.85
C GLN A 363 31.12 13.84 -16.89
N ARG A 364 30.03 13.16 -17.31
CA ARG A 364 29.33 12.15 -16.51
C ARG A 364 30.14 10.87 -16.35
N ALA A 365 30.90 10.48 -17.37
CA ALA A 365 31.81 9.34 -17.32
C ALA A 365 33.00 9.61 -16.38
N GLU A 366 33.55 10.83 -16.41
CA GLU A 366 34.66 11.21 -15.52
C GLU A 366 34.22 11.45 -14.08
N ARG A 367 33.03 12.05 -13.88
CA ARG A 367 32.50 12.44 -12.57
C ARG A 367 31.06 11.98 -12.43
N PRO A 368 30.83 10.69 -12.15
CA PRO A 368 29.49 10.18 -11.94
C PRO A 368 28.84 10.86 -10.73
N PRO A 369 27.52 11.17 -10.80
CA PRO A 369 26.81 11.75 -9.66
C PRO A 369 26.80 10.78 -8.48
N SER A 370 26.88 11.33 -7.27
CA SER A 370 26.80 10.51 -6.06
C SER A 370 25.42 9.85 -5.95
N THR A 371 25.42 8.57 -5.64
CA THR A 371 24.23 7.80 -5.26
C THR A 371 24.09 7.77 -3.74
N THR A 372 22.98 7.23 -3.25
CA THR A 372 22.84 6.92 -1.82
C THR A 372 23.93 5.95 -1.35
N LEU A 373 24.38 5.02 -2.21
CA LEU A 373 25.42 4.05 -1.86
C LEU A 373 26.80 4.72 -1.75
N THR A 374 27.23 5.47 -2.76
CA THR A 374 28.54 6.14 -2.71
C THR A 374 28.59 7.24 -1.66
N SER A 375 27.45 7.93 -1.42
CA SER A 375 27.38 8.89 -0.32
C SER A 375 27.42 8.19 1.04
N PHE A 376 26.88 6.98 1.17
CA PHE A 376 26.98 6.21 2.42
C PHE A 376 28.44 5.87 2.74
N PHE A 377 29.21 5.43 1.74
CA PHE A 377 30.65 5.20 1.90
C PHE A 377 31.40 6.45 2.36
N ALA A 378 31.18 7.58 1.69
CA ALA A 378 31.79 8.86 2.06
C ALA A 378 31.41 9.28 3.48
N MET A 379 30.16 9.03 3.91
CA MET A 379 29.75 9.30 5.29
C MET A 379 30.41 8.36 6.30
N CYS A 380 30.56 7.07 5.99
CA CYS A 380 31.27 6.13 6.86
C CYS A 380 32.76 6.46 7.02
N GLU A 381 33.35 7.16 6.05
CA GLU A 381 34.71 7.67 6.15
C GLU A 381 34.79 8.97 6.96
N ALA A 382 33.87 9.91 6.74
CA ALA A 382 33.91 11.24 7.32
C ALA A 382 33.26 11.37 8.72
N ASP A 383 32.31 10.49 9.05
CA ASP A 383 31.50 10.58 10.26
C ASP A 383 31.62 9.28 11.08
N PRO A 384 32.25 9.33 12.27
CA PRO A 384 32.40 8.15 13.13
C PRO A 384 31.09 7.47 13.49
N PHE A 385 29.98 8.22 13.57
CA PHE A 385 28.67 7.62 13.83
C PHE A 385 28.18 6.81 12.62
N ALA A 386 28.31 7.35 11.41
CA ALA A 386 27.91 6.63 10.19
C ALA A 386 28.70 5.32 10.01
N ALA A 387 29.97 5.30 10.43
CA ALA A 387 30.81 4.10 10.42
C ALA A 387 30.26 2.96 11.32
N THR A 388 29.34 3.25 12.23
CA THR A 388 28.68 2.22 13.06
C THR A 388 27.46 1.60 12.39
N LEU A 389 26.95 2.19 11.30
CA LEU A 389 25.66 1.84 10.72
C LEU A 389 25.78 0.77 9.63
N MET A 390 24.74 -0.05 9.49
CA MET A 390 24.45 -0.77 8.26
C MET A 390 23.78 0.17 7.25
N TYR A 391 23.90 -0.12 5.95
CA TYR A 391 23.38 0.76 4.91
C TYR A 391 21.87 1.03 5.03
N VAL A 392 21.08 0.00 5.41
CA VAL A 392 19.63 0.11 5.63
C VAL A 392 19.24 0.96 6.84
N GLU A 393 20.16 1.15 7.80
CA GLU A 393 19.95 1.99 8.99
C GLU A 393 20.21 3.46 8.68
N MET A 394 20.89 3.78 7.58
CA MET A 394 21.28 5.14 7.22
C MET A 394 20.11 6.13 7.25
N PRO A 395 18.93 5.83 6.65
CA PRO A 395 17.81 6.76 6.64
C PRO A 395 17.23 7.08 8.02
N LYS A 396 17.47 6.25 9.03
CA LYS A 396 17.03 6.49 10.41
C LYS A 396 17.71 7.71 11.03
N TYR A 397 18.96 7.97 10.66
CA TYR A 397 19.80 9.01 11.27
C TYR A 397 20.22 10.11 10.30
N TYR A 398 20.16 9.83 9.00
CA TYR A 398 20.53 10.75 7.93
C TYR A 398 19.37 10.91 6.95
N THR A 399 19.25 12.10 6.38
CA THR A 399 18.30 12.40 5.29
C THR A 399 19.06 12.57 3.98
N TRP A 400 18.47 12.12 2.88
CA TRP A 400 19.05 12.26 1.55
C TRP A 400 18.68 13.63 0.97
N ASN A 401 19.69 14.47 0.73
CA ASN A 401 19.49 15.74 0.06
C ASN A 401 19.57 15.54 -1.47
N GLN A 402 18.43 15.60 -2.14
CA GLN A 402 18.34 15.35 -3.59
C GLN A 402 19.12 16.38 -4.43
N SER A 403 19.23 17.63 -3.96
CA SER A 403 19.91 18.70 -4.69
C SER A 403 21.43 18.56 -4.59
N THR A 404 21.95 18.27 -3.40
CA THR A 404 23.40 18.10 -3.19
C THR A 404 23.88 16.67 -3.41
N LYS A 405 22.97 15.71 -3.59
CA LYS A 405 23.24 14.27 -3.71
C LYS A 405 24.09 13.72 -2.57
N LYS A 406 23.77 14.12 -1.34
CA LYS A 406 24.51 13.72 -0.13
C LYS A 406 23.56 13.41 1.01
N PHE A 407 23.96 12.44 1.81
CA PHE A 407 23.37 12.26 3.14
C PHE A 407 23.79 13.39 4.08
N GLN A 408 22.84 13.83 4.90
CA GLN A 408 23.05 14.85 5.94
C GLN A 408 22.45 14.35 7.24
N ARG A 409 23.10 14.61 8.38
CA ARG A 409 22.54 14.25 9.69
C ARG A 409 21.14 14.83 9.84
N ARG A 410 20.23 14.06 10.41
CA ARG A 410 18.93 14.57 10.80
C ARG A 410 19.13 15.61 11.89
N LYS A 411 18.35 16.69 11.79
CA LYS A 411 18.38 17.82 12.74
C LYS A 411 17.29 17.72 13.81
N GLN A 412 16.40 16.74 13.68
CA GLN A 412 15.23 16.53 14.52
C GLN A 412 15.00 15.03 14.69
N GLY A 413 14.35 14.65 15.79
CA GLY A 413 14.08 13.26 16.16
C GLY A 413 14.45 13.00 17.61
N THR A 414 14.52 11.72 17.98
CA THR A 414 14.97 11.29 19.30
C THR A 414 16.49 11.37 19.37
N PRO A 415 17.09 12.12 20.31
CA PRO A 415 18.54 12.17 20.50
C PRO A 415 19.10 10.77 20.71
N VAL A 416 20.23 10.47 20.05
CA VAL A 416 20.92 9.18 20.24
C VAL A 416 21.83 9.29 21.46
N PRO A 417 21.70 8.39 22.45
CA PRO A 417 22.61 8.35 23.59
C PRO A 417 24.07 8.30 23.14
N ASP A 418 24.95 8.99 23.86
CA ASP A 418 26.41 9.03 23.64
C ASP A 418 26.88 9.65 22.31
N TRP A 419 25.96 10.13 21.46
CA TRP A 419 26.27 10.76 20.18
C TRP A 419 25.68 12.17 20.10
N PRO A 420 26.42 13.21 20.54
CA PRO A 420 25.97 14.58 20.49
C PRO A 420 25.57 15.00 19.07
N GLN A 421 24.44 15.70 18.96
CA GLN A 421 23.90 16.19 17.68
C GLN A 421 23.51 15.10 16.67
N VAL A 422 23.36 13.85 17.13
CA VAL A 422 22.79 12.77 16.32
C VAL A 422 21.36 12.53 16.78
N PHE A 423 20.44 12.57 15.81
CA PHE A 423 19.03 12.34 16.04
C PHE A 423 18.55 11.17 15.20
N SER A 424 17.67 10.37 15.77
CA SER A 424 17.04 9.24 15.12
C SER A 424 15.56 9.52 14.87
N THR A 425 15.06 9.05 13.73
CA THR A 425 13.61 9.06 13.42
C THR A 425 13.12 7.65 13.17
N ASP A 426 11.91 7.54 12.64
CA ASP A 426 11.23 6.29 12.27
C ASP A 426 11.49 5.86 10.80
N ALA A 427 12.25 6.66 10.05
CA ALA A 427 12.43 6.48 8.61
C ALA A 427 13.15 5.16 8.31
N LEU A 428 12.63 4.43 7.32
CA LEU A 428 13.12 3.11 6.95
C LEU A 428 13.95 3.16 5.67
N GLY A 429 15.07 2.44 5.63
CA GLY A 429 15.83 2.21 4.41
C GLY A 429 15.39 0.97 3.67
N ARG A 430 15.07 1.11 2.38
CA ARG A 430 14.80 -0.03 1.47
C ARG A 430 15.83 -0.05 0.36
N MET A 431 16.68 -1.08 0.36
CA MET A 431 17.49 -1.41 -0.81
C MET A 431 16.64 -2.02 -1.91
N TYR A 432 16.91 -1.65 -3.16
CA TYR A 432 16.29 -2.30 -4.31
C TYR A 432 16.52 -3.82 -4.29
N THR A 433 15.52 -4.55 -4.75
CA THR A 433 15.62 -5.99 -4.94
C THR A 433 16.51 -6.26 -6.15
N VAL A 434 17.46 -7.17 -5.98
CA VAL A 434 18.36 -7.63 -7.05
C VAL A 434 18.05 -9.10 -7.27
N HIS A 435 17.83 -9.50 -8.51
CA HIS A 435 17.55 -10.90 -8.82
C HIS A 435 18.82 -11.75 -8.64
N PRO A 436 18.75 -12.99 -8.11
CA PRO A 436 19.92 -13.86 -7.93
C PRO A 436 20.71 -14.18 -9.21
N ARG A 437 20.10 -14.00 -10.40
CA ARG A 437 20.79 -14.12 -11.70
C ARG A 437 21.78 -12.97 -11.96
N ASN A 438 21.62 -11.84 -11.29
CA ASN A 438 22.60 -10.75 -11.27
C ASN A 438 23.52 -11.00 -10.07
N ASP A 439 24.29 -12.08 -10.18
CA ASP A 439 25.18 -12.68 -9.18
C ASP A 439 25.98 -11.64 -8.37
N GLU A 440 26.85 -10.89 -9.02
CA GLU A 440 27.73 -9.89 -8.45
C GLU A 440 26.97 -8.85 -7.62
N CYS A 441 25.93 -8.28 -8.21
CA CYS A 441 25.14 -7.23 -7.57
C CYS A 441 24.27 -7.82 -6.43
N PHE A 442 23.84 -9.07 -6.56
CA PHE A 442 23.11 -9.79 -5.53
C PHE A 442 24.01 -10.05 -4.31
N TYR A 443 25.25 -10.52 -4.52
CA TYR A 443 26.22 -10.71 -3.43
C TYR A 443 26.61 -9.37 -2.78
N LEU A 444 26.84 -8.32 -3.57
CA LEU A 444 27.07 -6.97 -3.03
C LEU A 444 25.91 -6.52 -2.15
N ARG A 445 24.66 -6.73 -2.60
CA ARG A 445 23.47 -6.42 -1.80
C ARG A 445 23.46 -7.18 -0.48
N LEU A 446 23.83 -8.46 -0.47
CA LEU A 446 23.94 -9.24 0.76
C LEU A 446 25.01 -8.66 1.69
N LEU A 447 26.18 -8.28 1.17
CA LEU A 447 27.21 -7.62 1.95
C LEU A 447 26.71 -6.31 2.57
N LEU A 448 25.97 -5.49 1.82
CA LEU A 448 25.39 -4.23 2.31
C LEU A 448 24.34 -4.41 3.43
N VAL A 449 23.75 -5.59 3.57
CA VAL A 449 22.85 -5.92 4.69
C VAL A 449 23.64 -6.31 5.94
N ASN A 450 24.88 -6.79 5.80
CA ASN A 450 25.62 -7.45 6.88
C ASN A 450 26.89 -6.70 7.33
N VAL A 451 27.47 -5.85 6.48
CA VAL A 451 28.70 -5.11 6.77
C VAL A 451 28.37 -3.72 7.30
N ARG A 452 28.90 -3.40 8.49
CA ARG A 452 28.79 -2.07 9.12
C ARG A 452 29.89 -1.14 8.63
N GLY A 453 29.54 0.12 8.39
CA GLY A 453 30.50 1.18 8.07
C GLY A 453 31.41 0.96 6.85
N PRO A 454 30.97 0.31 5.75
CA PRO A 454 31.84 0.16 4.59
C PRO A 454 32.24 1.52 4.04
N LYS A 455 33.51 1.65 3.64
CA LYS A 455 34.10 2.92 3.16
C LYS A 455 34.31 2.95 1.65
N SER A 456 34.17 1.80 1.00
CA SER A 456 34.34 1.63 -0.44
C SER A 456 33.82 0.26 -0.88
N PHE A 457 33.74 0.05 -2.19
CA PHE A 457 33.47 -1.27 -2.78
C PHE A 457 34.55 -2.30 -2.39
N ALA A 458 35.83 -1.90 -2.39
CA ALA A 458 36.93 -2.76 -1.96
C ALA A 458 36.80 -3.16 -0.47
N HIS A 459 36.38 -2.23 0.40
CA HIS A 459 36.15 -2.54 1.81
C HIS A 459 35.04 -3.59 1.99
N LEU A 460 33.94 -3.51 1.23
CA LEU A 460 32.89 -4.54 1.27
C LEU A 460 33.40 -5.94 0.90
N LYS A 461 34.37 -6.02 0.00
CA LYS A 461 34.98 -7.28 -0.44
C LYS A 461 36.07 -7.79 0.52
N THR A 462 36.39 -7.05 1.58
CA THR A 462 37.50 -7.40 2.49
C THR A 462 36.98 -8.12 3.73
N VAL A 463 37.45 -9.35 3.95
CA VAL A 463 37.14 -10.17 5.13
C VAL A 463 38.44 -10.49 5.85
N ASN A 464 38.54 -10.18 7.15
CA ASN A 464 39.76 -10.41 7.95
C ASN A 464 41.04 -9.86 7.30
N GLY A 465 40.95 -8.67 6.69
CA GLY A 465 42.08 -8.02 6.01
C GLY A 465 42.42 -8.58 4.62
N HIS A 466 41.69 -9.59 4.13
CA HIS A 466 41.90 -10.17 2.81
C HIS A 466 40.77 -9.76 1.87
N GLN A 467 41.13 -9.16 0.73
CA GLN A 467 40.17 -8.81 -0.30
C GLN A 467 39.79 -10.07 -1.10
N CYS A 468 38.53 -10.48 -1.01
CA CYS A 468 37.99 -11.58 -1.79
C CYS A 468 37.76 -11.13 -3.23
N GLN A 469 38.05 -12.02 -4.19
CA GLN A 469 37.50 -11.87 -5.53
C GLN A 469 36.01 -12.17 -5.49
N THR A 470 35.25 -11.45 -6.31
CA THR A 470 33.83 -11.72 -6.47
C THR A 470 33.58 -12.85 -7.45
#